data_AF-A0A067G0M6-F1
#
_entry.id   AF-A0A067G0M6-F1
#
_cell.length_a   1.000
_cell.length_b   1.000
_cell.length_c   1.000
_cell.angle_alpha   90.00
_cell.angle_beta   90.00
_cell.angle_gamma   90.00
#
_symmetry.space_group_name_H-M   'P 1'
#
loop_
_entity.id
_entity.type
_entity.pdbx_description
1 polymer ?
#
loop_
_entity_poly.entity_id
_entity_poly.type
_entity_poly.pdbx_seq_one_letter_code
_entity_poly.pdbx_strand_id
1 'polypeptide(L)'
;MWPIYFLLNKILRTEEEEDQVANVNGANMVECCPSDQSPSGRKCGDSILPSAHFVEVPHINQLFSWDCGLACVLMVLRTIGINNCNIQGLAEQCCTTSIWTVDLAYLLQKFNVGFSYFTITLGANPNYSVETFYKEQLPTDLVRVDMLFQKARSAGIKIECGSISGVEISLMILSGNYIAIALVDQYKL
;
A
#
# COMPACT_ATOMS: atom_id res chain seq x y z
N MET A 1 3.80 -26.96 20.90
CA MET A 1 2.37 -26.97 21.26
C MET A 1 1.76 -25.66 20.80
N TRP A 2 0.89 -25.70 19.79
CA TRP A 2 0.08 -24.60 19.25
C TRP A 2 -1.08 -24.22 20.22
N PRO A 3 -1.75 -23.05 20.14
CA PRO A 3 -2.66 -22.63 19.04
C PRO A 3 -2.35 -21.24 18.46
N ILE A 4 -2.34 -21.06 17.13
CA ILE A 4 -3.48 -20.64 16.29
C ILE A 4 -4.27 -19.48 16.90
N TYR A 5 -4.09 -18.27 16.35
CA TYR A 5 -5.12 -17.25 16.27
C TYR A 5 -5.21 -16.75 14.82
N PHE A 6 -6.12 -17.38 14.07
CA PHE A 6 -6.72 -16.77 12.89
C PHE A 6 -7.85 -15.86 13.37
N LEU A 7 -7.90 -14.62 12.88
CA LEU A 7 -9.12 -13.83 12.92
C LEU A 7 -9.38 -13.22 11.54
N LEU A 8 -10.59 -13.52 11.07
CA LEU A 8 -11.13 -13.39 9.74
C LEU A 8 -11.29 -11.93 9.27
N ASN A 9 -11.33 -11.74 7.95
CA ASN A 9 -12.40 -10.92 7.40
C ASN A 9 -13.31 -11.79 6.51
N LYS A 10 -14.56 -11.93 6.97
CA LYS A 10 -15.63 -12.70 6.37
C LYS A 10 -16.54 -11.70 5.68
N ILE A 11 -16.54 -11.66 4.34
CA ILE A 11 -17.71 -11.16 3.61
C ILE A 11 -18.49 -12.40 3.18
N LEU A 12 -19.54 -12.71 3.95
CA LEU A 12 -20.65 -13.53 3.47
C LEU A 12 -21.47 -12.67 2.51
N ARG A 13 -21.51 -13.06 1.24
CA ARG A 13 -22.74 -12.96 0.45
C ARG A 13 -23.40 -14.34 0.54
N THR A 14 -24.56 -14.39 1.18
CA THR A 14 -25.47 -15.53 1.10
C THR A 14 -26.47 -15.20 -0.01
N GLU A 15 -26.39 -15.92 -1.12
CA GLU A 15 -27.52 -16.22 -1.99
C GLU A 15 -27.62 -17.75 -1.97
N GLU A 16 -28.65 -18.26 -1.28
CA GLU A 16 -29.26 -19.59 -1.47
C GLU A 16 -29.81 -19.62 -2.92
N GLU A 17 -29.80 -20.69 -3.73
CA GLU A 17 -30.05 -22.12 -3.49
C GLU A 17 -29.62 -22.95 -4.74
N GLU A 18 -29.06 -24.15 -4.50
CA GLU A 18 -29.31 -25.48 -5.14
C GLU A 18 -29.25 -25.68 -6.69
N ASP A 19 -28.70 -26.74 -7.31
CA ASP A 19 -28.24 -28.06 -6.84
C ASP A 19 -27.47 -28.84 -7.94
N GLN A 20 -26.90 -30.01 -7.56
CA GLN A 20 -26.52 -31.22 -8.35
C GLN A 20 -25.03 -31.65 -8.47
N VAL A 21 -24.60 -32.34 -7.42
CA VAL A 21 -23.92 -33.67 -7.29
C VAL A 21 -23.43 -34.41 -8.57
N ALA A 22 -22.16 -34.91 -8.55
CA ALA A 22 -21.81 -36.34 -8.69
C ALA A 22 -20.28 -36.66 -8.67
N ASN A 23 -19.92 -37.65 -7.82
CA ASN A 23 -18.92 -38.74 -8.00
C ASN A 23 -17.41 -38.46 -8.27
N VAL A 24 -16.41 -39.26 -7.88
CA VAL A 24 -16.16 -40.35 -6.90
C VAL A 24 -14.70 -40.84 -7.12
N ASN A 25 -14.02 -41.25 -6.04
CA ASN A 25 -12.92 -42.24 -5.93
C ASN A 25 -11.44 -41.99 -6.35
N GLY A 26 -10.55 -42.48 -5.48
CA GLY A 26 -9.21 -43.03 -5.81
C GLY A 26 -8.11 -42.60 -4.82
N ALA A 27 -7.93 -43.22 -3.63
CA ALA A 27 -7.17 -44.45 -3.32
C ALA A 27 -5.63 -44.39 -3.55
N ASN A 28 -4.86 -44.42 -2.44
CA ASN A 28 -3.57 -45.13 -2.19
C ASN A 28 -2.92 -44.58 -0.90
N MET A 29 -3.03 -45.24 0.27
CA MET A 29 -2.16 -46.30 0.85
C MET A 29 -0.65 -46.01 0.78
N VAL A 30 -0.07 -45.47 1.87
CA VAL A 30 0.72 -46.14 2.94
C VAL A 30 2.17 -46.43 2.53
N GLU A 31 3.14 -45.77 3.19
CA GLU A 31 4.25 -46.47 3.85
C GLU A 31 4.94 -45.60 4.92
N CYS A 32 5.26 -46.24 6.05
CA CYS A 32 5.76 -45.65 7.29
C CYS A 32 7.29 -45.47 7.32
N CYS A 33 7.73 -44.58 8.22
CA CYS A 33 9.11 -44.29 8.60
C CYS A 33 9.90 -45.51 9.12
N PRO A 34 11.24 -45.37 9.19
CA PRO A 34 11.99 -45.82 10.35
C PRO A 34 12.67 -44.65 11.08
N SER A 35 12.78 -44.83 12.39
CA SER A 35 13.31 -43.92 13.40
C SER A 35 14.84 -43.97 13.52
N ASP A 36 15.35 -42.99 14.26
CA ASP A 36 16.62 -42.95 15.00
C ASP A 36 17.92 -42.60 14.25
N GLN A 37 18.50 -41.44 14.57
CA GLN A 37 19.60 -41.30 15.55
C GLN A 37 20.16 -39.87 15.53
N SER A 38 20.20 -39.21 16.70
CA SER A 38 21.06 -38.05 16.93
C SER A 38 22.52 -38.51 17.07
N PRO A 39 23.48 -37.75 16.53
CA PRO A 39 24.47 -37.18 17.44
C PRO A 39 24.93 -35.76 17.08
N SER A 40 25.08 -34.97 18.15
CA SER A 40 26.07 -33.93 18.37
C SER A 40 26.34 -32.86 17.30
N GLY A 41 26.10 -31.61 17.71
CA GLY A 41 27.04 -30.53 17.47
C GLY A 41 27.05 -29.93 16.07
N ARG A 42 26.02 -29.17 15.73
CA ARG A 42 26.23 -27.97 14.90
C ARG A 42 25.57 -26.80 15.58
N LYS A 43 26.38 -25.76 15.81
CA LYS A 43 25.90 -24.45 16.26
C LYS A 43 24.67 -24.11 15.46
N CYS A 44 23.56 -23.89 16.16
CA CYS A 44 22.47 -23.09 15.61
C CYS A 44 23.14 -21.78 15.22
N GLY A 45 23.41 -21.61 13.93
CA GLY A 45 23.75 -20.30 13.42
C GLY A 45 22.53 -19.47 13.77
N ASP A 46 22.70 -18.54 14.71
CA ASP A 46 21.74 -17.48 14.92
C ASP A 46 21.33 -17.03 13.53
N SER A 47 20.09 -17.35 13.15
CA SER A 47 19.46 -16.71 12.03
C SER A 47 19.51 -15.25 12.40
N ILE A 48 20.48 -14.52 11.83
CA ILE A 48 20.64 -13.09 11.99
C ILE A 48 19.30 -12.54 11.53
N LEU A 49 18.44 -12.26 12.51
CA LEU A 49 17.20 -11.55 12.28
C LEU A 49 17.68 -10.25 11.65
N PRO A 50 17.26 -9.91 10.42
CA PRO A 50 17.71 -8.70 9.75
C PRO A 50 17.55 -7.57 10.75
N SER A 51 18.66 -6.91 11.10
CA SER A 51 18.61 -5.77 12.00
C SER A 51 17.57 -4.82 11.43
N ALA A 52 16.46 -4.61 12.14
CA ALA A 52 15.43 -3.71 11.68
C ALA A 52 16.07 -2.32 11.50
N HIS A 53 16.09 -1.83 10.26
CA HIS A 53 16.66 -0.54 9.94
C HIS A 53 15.50 0.44 9.82
N PHE A 54 15.24 1.19 10.90
CA PHE A 54 14.24 2.23 10.88
C PHE A 54 14.80 3.48 10.24
N VAL A 55 14.16 3.93 9.17
CA VAL A 55 14.41 5.25 8.59
C VAL A 55 13.65 6.27 9.41
N GLU A 56 14.36 7.22 10.00
CA GLU A 56 13.73 8.35 10.68
C GLU A 56 13.13 9.29 9.63
N VAL A 57 11.80 9.37 9.61
CA VAL A 57 11.06 10.28 8.73
C VAL A 57 10.63 11.48 9.56
N PRO A 58 11.07 12.70 9.24
CA PRO A 58 10.70 13.88 10.01
C PRO A 58 9.21 14.15 9.85
N HIS A 59 8.50 14.34 10.96
CA HIS A 59 7.09 14.70 10.91
C HIS A 59 6.91 16.17 10.50
N ILE A 60 6.07 16.41 9.50
CA ILE A 60 5.75 17.76 9.02
C ILE A 60 4.24 17.94 9.08
N ASN A 61 3.80 18.98 9.79
CA ASN A 61 2.40 19.33 9.87
C ASN A 61 1.90 19.91 8.55
N GLN A 62 0.72 19.47 8.13
CA GLN A 62 -0.06 20.11 7.07
C GLN A 62 -0.41 21.55 7.48
N LEU A 63 -0.56 22.47 6.52
CA LEU A 63 -0.90 23.88 6.79
C LEU A 63 -2.39 24.17 6.60
N PHE A 64 -3.06 23.39 5.77
CA PHE A 64 -4.47 23.53 5.43
C PHE A 64 -5.19 22.19 5.51
N SER A 65 -6.51 22.16 5.45
CA SER A 65 -7.28 20.90 5.50
C SER A 65 -7.03 19.96 4.32
N TRP A 66 -6.42 20.47 3.24
CA TRP A 66 -6.31 19.78 1.95
C TRP A 66 -4.88 19.35 1.58
N ASP A 67 -3.85 19.81 2.31
CA ASP A 67 -2.44 19.66 1.91
C ASP A 67 -1.70 18.53 2.65
N CYS A 68 -2.41 17.63 3.34
CA CYS A 68 -1.81 16.50 4.06
C CYS A 68 -0.94 15.61 3.15
N GLY A 69 -1.38 15.35 1.91
CA GLY A 69 -0.59 14.61 0.92
C GLY A 69 0.69 15.34 0.51
N LEU A 70 0.68 16.68 0.44
CA LEU A 70 1.86 17.49 0.16
C LEU A 70 2.84 17.46 1.34
N ALA A 71 2.32 17.49 2.58
CA ALA A 71 3.13 17.28 3.77
C ALA A 71 3.81 15.91 3.73
N CYS A 72 3.11 14.84 3.36
CA CYS A 72 3.69 13.50 3.17
C CYS A 72 4.83 13.48 2.13
N VAL A 73 4.64 14.12 0.97
CA VAL A 73 5.71 14.25 -0.04
C VAL A 73 6.89 15.02 0.55
N LEU A 74 6.66 16.11 1.27
CA LEU A 74 7.75 16.87 1.89
C LEU A 74 8.52 16.04 2.93
N MET A 75 7.84 15.21 3.72
CA MET A 75 8.49 14.28 4.65
C MET A 75 9.42 13.30 3.92
N VAL A 76 8.97 12.72 2.80
CA VAL A 76 9.79 11.86 1.94
C VAL A 76 11.00 12.63 1.40
N LEU A 77 10.79 13.82 0.82
CA LEU A 77 11.85 14.64 0.25
C LEU A 77 12.93 15.00 1.29
N ARG A 78 12.52 15.37 2.51
CA ARG A 78 13.45 15.64 3.61
C ARG A 78 14.24 14.41 4.03
N THR A 79 13.59 13.25 4.09
CA THR A 79 14.24 11.99 4.45
C THR A 79 15.36 11.62 3.47
N ILE A 80 15.18 11.91 2.18
CA ILE A 80 16.19 11.63 1.14
C ILE A 80 17.15 12.81 0.86
N GLY A 81 17.14 13.85 1.71
CA GLY A 81 18.09 14.97 1.64
C GLY A 81 17.71 16.12 0.69
N ILE A 82 16.48 16.14 0.16
CA ILE A 82 15.97 17.24 -0.69
C ILE A 82 15.35 18.33 0.19
N ASN A 83 16.10 19.43 0.37
CA ASN A 83 15.77 20.49 1.32
C ASN A 83 15.30 21.81 0.70
N ASN A 84 15.29 21.91 -0.64
CA ASN A 84 15.06 23.16 -1.40
C ASN A 84 13.60 23.44 -1.78
N CYS A 85 12.63 22.85 -1.09
CA CYS A 85 11.19 23.06 -1.34
C CYS A 85 10.41 23.14 -0.02
N ASN A 86 9.21 23.70 -0.05
CA ASN A 86 8.28 23.74 1.08
C ASN A 86 6.86 23.37 0.58
N ILE A 87 5.88 23.28 1.49
CA ILE A 87 4.50 22.89 1.14
C ILE A 87 3.91 23.83 0.08
N GLN A 88 4.15 25.13 0.17
CA GLN A 88 3.66 26.10 -0.82
C GLN A 88 4.26 25.84 -2.22
N GLY A 89 5.57 25.61 -2.31
CA GLY A 89 6.22 25.29 -3.58
C GLY A 89 5.79 23.93 -4.15
N LEU A 90 5.39 22.97 -3.31
CA LEU A 90 4.77 21.73 -3.78
C LEU A 90 3.34 21.96 -4.30
N ALA A 91 2.56 22.79 -3.61
CA ALA A 91 1.22 23.17 -4.03
C ALA A 91 1.20 23.89 -5.38
N GLU A 92 2.10 24.86 -5.56
CA GLU A 92 2.27 25.58 -6.84
C GLU A 92 2.61 24.63 -7.99
N GLN A 93 3.44 23.61 -7.74
CA GLN A 93 3.77 22.58 -8.73
C GLN A 93 2.66 21.56 -9.00
N CYS A 94 1.77 21.34 -8.04
CA CYS A 94 0.64 20.43 -8.15
C CYS A 94 -0.54 21.09 -8.91
N CYS A 95 -0.68 22.41 -8.79
CA CYS A 95 -1.70 23.22 -9.46
C CYS A 95 -3.15 22.83 -9.12
N THR A 96 -3.39 22.26 -7.93
CA THR A 96 -4.72 21.91 -7.41
C THR A 96 -4.69 21.91 -5.89
N THR A 97 -5.85 22.15 -5.26
CA THR A 97 -6.07 21.94 -3.82
C THR A 97 -6.89 20.68 -3.53
N SER A 98 -7.44 20.00 -4.56
CA SER A 98 -8.00 18.66 -4.42
C SER A 98 -6.91 17.63 -4.71
N ILE A 99 -6.15 17.24 -3.69
CA ILE A 99 -4.97 16.40 -3.83
C ILE A 99 -5.37 14.92 -3.82
N TRP A 100 -5.03 14.20 -4.88
CA TRP A 100 -5.18 12.75 -4.98
C TRP A 100 -3.80 12.07 -4.99
N THR A 101 -3.73 10.78 -4.65
CA THR A 101 -2.46 10.03 -4.61
C THR A 101 -1.72 10.06 -5.95
N VAL A 102 -2.45 10.10 -7.08
CA VAL A 102 -1.83 10.25 -8.41
C VAL A 102 -1.11 11.61 -8.55
N ASP A 103 -1.64 12.68 -7.97
CA ASP A 103 -0.97 14.00 -7.98
C ASP A 103 0.37 13.93 -7.23
N LEU A 104 0.41 13.21 -6.10
CA LEU A 104 1.63 12.97 -5.33
C LEU A 104 2.66 12.16 -6.13
N ALA A 105 2.23 11.15 -6.89
CA ALA A 105 3.10 10.38 -7.77
C ALA A 105 3.75 11.27 -8.84
N TYR A 106 3.00 12.21 -9.42
CA TYR A 106 3.55 13.19 -10.35
C TYR A 106 4.54 14.15 -9.69
N LEU A 107 4.30 14.57 -8.43
CA LEU A 107 5.27 15.35 -7.68
C LEU A 107 6.56 14.55 -7.43
N LEU A 108 6.47 13.33 -6.90
CA LEU A 108 7.62 12.46 -6.68
C LEU A 108 8.43 12.22 -7.97
N GLN A 109 7.73 12.02 -9.10
CA GLN A 109 8.36 11.89 -10.42
C GLN A 109 9.13 13.14 -10.84
N LYS A 110 8.61 14.35 -10.58
CA LYS A 110 9.31 15.63 -10.86
C LYS A 110 10.61 15.78 -10.06
N PHE A 111 10.64 15.24 -8.85
CA PHE A 111 11.84 15.19 -8.01
C PHE A 111 12.75 14.00 -8.29
N ASN A 112 12.46 13.18 -9.32
CA ASN A 112 13.18 11.96 -9.67
C ASN A 112 13.29 10.95 -8.51
N VAL A 113 12.26 10.90 -7.67
CA VAL A 113 12.18 9.90 -6.60
C VAL A 113 11.71 8.57 -7.20
N GLY A 114 12.43 7.48 -6.94
CA GLY A 114 11.97 6.14 -7.29
C GLY A 114 10.87 5.69 -6.33
N PHE A 115 9.72 5.25 -6.86
CA PHE A 115 8.60 4.76 -6.05
C PHE A 115 7.84 3.62 -6.72
N SER A 116 7.02 2.93 -5.94
CA SER A 116 6.01 1.98 -6.42
C SER A 116 4.63 2.45 -5.98
N TYR A 117 3.69 2.54 -6.93
CA TYR A 117 2.33 3.02 -6.66
C TYR A 117 1.33 1.88 -6.86
N PHE A 118 0.76 1.39 -5.75
CA PHE A 118 -0.31 0.40 -5.73
C PHE A 118 -1.67 1.06 -5.49
N THR A 119 -2.69 0.64 -6.24
CA THR A 119 -4.08 1.06 -6.03
C THR A 119 -5.05 -0.03 -6.48
N ILE A 120 -6.21 -0.15 -5.84
CA ILE A 120 -7.29 -1.04 -6.29
C ILE A 120 -8.25 -0.35 -7.28
N THR A 121 -8.12 0.96 -7.43
CA THR A 121 -8.95 1.78 -8.33
C THR A 121 -8.06 2.59 -9.25
N LEU A 122 -8.22 2.42 -10.56
CA LEU A 122 -7.61 3.29 -11.57
C LEU A 122 -8.58 4.44 -11.85
N GLY A 123 -8.12 5.67 -11.66
CA GLY A 123 -8.98 6.85 -11.74
C GLY A 123 -9.58 7.24 -10.39
N ALA A 124 -10.52 8.19 -10.42
CA ALA A 124 -11.31 8.53 -9.24
C ALA A 124 -12.53 7.61 -9.12
N ASN A 125 -12.82 7.11 -7.92
CA ASN A 125 -13.97 6.24 -7.70
C ASN A 125 -15.28 7.06 -7.66
N PRO A 126 -16.20 6.91 -8.62
CA PRO A 126 -17.46 7.69 -8.64
C PRO A 126 -18.37 7.37 -7.45
N ASN A 127 -18.17 6.23 -6.77
CA ASN A 127 -18.94 5.85 -5.59
C ASN A 127 -18.67 6.75 -4.39
N TYR A 128 -17.60 7.56 -4.40
CA TYR A 128 -17.35 8.55 -3.34
C TYR A 128 -18.25 9.80 -3.43
N SER A 129 -19.17 9.85 -4.40
CA SER A 129 -20.16 10.95 -4.49
C SER A 129 -21.07 11.07 -3.26
N VAL A 130 -21.22 9.99 -2.48
CA VAL A 130 -21.99 9.98 -1.23
C VAL A 130 -21.20 10.54 -0.04
N GLU A 131 -19.88 10.58 -0.14
CA GLU A 131 -19.00 11.09 0.92
C GLU A 131 -18.96 12.62 0.86
N THR A 132 -19.32 13.26 1.97
CA THR A 132 -19.39 14.74 2.07
C THR A 132 -18.07 15.41 1.69
N PHE A 133 -16.95 14.75 2.02
CA PHE A 133 -15.61 15.21 1.68
C PHE A 133 -15.39 15.36 0.17
N TYR A 134 -15.88 14.43 -0.64
CA TYR A 134 -15.62 14.40 -2.09
C TYR A 134 -16.71 15.09 -2.91
N LYS A 135 -17.94 15.17 -2.38
CA LYS A 135 -19.15 15.52 -3.13
C LYS A 135 -19.05 16.76 -4.03
N GLU A 136 -18.45 17.84 -3.55
CA GLU A 136 -18.40 19.11 -4.29
C GLU A 136 -17.39 19.10 -5.45
N GLN A 137 -16.23 18.47 -5.25
CA GLN A 137 -15.11 18.50 -6.21
C GLN A 137 -15.08 17.28 -7.14
N LEU A 138 -15.76 16.19 -6.76
CA LEU A 138 -15.71 14.91 -7.46
C LEU A 138 -16.02 14.99 -8.97
N PRO A 139 -17.02 15.77 -9.45
CA PRO A 139 -17.27 15.85 -10.90
C PRO A 139 -16.06 16.37 -11.70
N THR A 140 -15.38 17.39 -11.18
CA THR A 140 -14.18 17.96 -11.80
C THR A 140 -12.98 17.02 -11.61
N ASP A 141 -12.87 16.40 -10.43
CA ASP A 141 -11.79 15.48 -10.11
C ASP A 141 -11.85 14.20 -10.93
N LEU A 142 -13.04 13.66 -11.24
CA LEU A 142 -13.19 12.50 -12.12
C LEU A 142 -12.45 12.71 -13.44
N VAL A 143 -12.72 13.82 -14.12
CA VAL A 143 -12.08 14.13 -15.42
C VAL A 143 -10.57 14.30 -15.26
N ARG A 144 -10.15 15.08 -14.25
CA ARG A 144 -8.73 15.39 -14.04
C ARG A 144 -7.91 14.16 -13.62
N VAL A 145 -8.39 13.42 -12.62
CA VAL A 145 -7.73 12.25 -12.06
C VAL A 145 -7.66 11.15 -13.12
N ASP A 146 -8.74 10.87 -13.85
CA ASP A 146 -8.73 9.87 -14.92
C ASP A 146 -7.71 10.23 -16.02
N MET A 147 -7.63 11.52 -16.39
CA MET A 147 -6.61 11.99 -17.33
C MET A 147 -5.18 11.80 -16.81
N LEU A 148 -4.93 12.00 -15.51
CA LEU A 148 -3.63 11.76 -14.89
C LEU A 148 -3.26 10.28 -14.92
N PHE A 149 -4.21 9.38 -14.61
CA PHE A 149 -3.99 7.93 -14.73
C PHE A 149 -3.68 7.51 -16.18
N GLN A 150 -4.42 8.05 -17.16
CA GLN A 150 -4.16 7.77 -18.58
C GLN A 150 -2.77 8.23 -19.04
N LYS A 151 -2.29 9.38 -18.55
CA LYS A 151 -0.99 9.95 -18.91
C LYS A 151 0.17 9.40 -18.09
N ALA A 152 -0.07 8.74 -16.95
CA ALA A 152 0.95 8.31 -16.00
C ALA A 152 2.09 7.53 -16.66
N ARG A 153 1.76 6.51 -17.46
CA ARG A 153 2.76 5.68 -18.14
C ARG A 153 3.66 6.49 -19.07
N SER A 154 3.09 7.43 -19.82
CA SER A 154 3.85 8.30 -20.72
C SER A 154 4.73 9.31 -19.96
N ALA A 155 4.38 9.62 -18.71
CA ALA A 155 5.16 10.45 -17.80
C ALA A 155 6.21 9.67 -16.99
N GLY A 156 6.41 8.37 -17.28
CA GLY A 156 7.36 7.51 -16.56
C GLY A 156 6.82 6.93 -15.24
N ILE A 157 5.55 7.16 -14.92
CA ILE A 157 4.93 6.70 -13.68
C ILE A 157 4.30 5.32 -13.90
N LYS A 158 4.84 4.31 -13.23
CA LYS A 158 4.27 2.95 -13.21
C LYS A 158 3.25 2.84 -12.08
N ILE A 159 2.01 2.54 -12.43
CA ILE A 159 0.92 2.31 -11.48
C ILE A 159 0.55 0.82 -11.53
N GLU A 160 0.50 0.18 -10.38
CA GLU A 160 0.13 -1.23 -10.22
C GLU A 160 -1.29 -1.31 -9.67
N CYS A 161 -2.19 -1.91 -10.47
CA CYS A 161 -3.56 -2.15 -10.05
C CYS A 161 -3.60 -3.41 -9.18
N GLY A 162 -3.69 -3.25 -7.87
CA GLY A 162 -3.66 -4.33 -6.90
C GLY A 162 -3.50 -3.83 -5.46
N SER A 163 -3.80 -4.70 -4.50
CA SER A 163 -3.52 -4.48 -3.08
C SER A 163 -2.16 -5.05 -2.70
N ILE A 164 -1.51 -4.41 -1.73
CA ILE A 164 -0.34 -4.95 -1.03
C ILE A 164 -0.73 -5.25 0.42
N SER A 165 -0.26 -6.36 0.97
CA SER A 165 -0.60 -6.76 2.34
C SER A 165 0.17 -5.94 3.38
N GLY A 166 -0.37 -5.82 4.59
CA GLY A 166 0.34 -5.17 5.70
C GLY A 166 1.66 -5.85 6.06
N VAL A 167 1.77 -7.18 5.84
CA VAL A 167 3.01 -7.94 6.03
C VAL A 167 4.07 -7.52 5.01
N GLU A 168 3.70 -7.41 3.74
CA GLU A 168 4.61 -6.94 2.68
C GLU A 168 5.07 -5.50 2.93
N ILE A 169 4.15 -4.59 3.27
CA ILE A 169 4.50 -3.20 3.64
C ILE A 169 5.49 -3.20 4.81
N SER A 170 5.22 -4.00 5.85
CA SER A 170 6.07 -4.08 7.04
C SER A 170 7.48 -4.57 6.69
N LEU A 171 7.59 -5.61 5.87
CA LEU A 171 8.89 -6.13 5.41
C LEU A 171 9.66 -5.08 4.60
N MET A 172 8.99 -4.32 3.73
CA MET A 172 9.60 -3.23 2.97
C MET A 172 10.13 -2.12 3.88
N ILE A 173 9.33 -1.67 4.85
CA ILE A 173 9.74 -0.61 5.80
C ILE A 173 10.91 -1.09 6.67
N LEU A 174 10.83 -2.32 7.21
CA LEU A 174 11.87 -2.89 8.09
C LEU A 174 13.20 -3.13 7.38
N SER A 175 13.20 -3.20 6.04
CA SER A 175 14.42 -3.27 5.25
C SER A 175 15.23 -1.97 5.29
N GLY A 176 14.65 -0.85 5.74
CA GLY A 176 15.28 0.46 5.75
C GLY A 176 15.41 1.14 4.38
N ASN A 177 14.85 0.54 3.33
CA ASN A 177 14.98 1.04 1.96
C ASN A 177 13.71 1.76 1.45
N TYR A 178 12.60 1.66 2.19
CA TYR A 178 11.30 2.14 1.75
C TYR A 178 10.65 3.03 2.81
N ILE A 179 10.00 4.09 2.31
CA ILE A 179 9.06 4.93 3.05
C ILE A 179 7.69 4.68 2.44
N ALA A 180 6.68 4.45 3.28
CA ALA A 180 5.30 4.26 2.82
C ALA A 180 4.49 5.54 2.99
N ILE A 181 3.81 5.96 1.93
CA ILE A 181 2.68 6.90 2.02
C ILE A 181 1.42 6.06 1.84
N ALA A 182 0.58 5.99 2.88
CA ALA A 182 -0.64 5.20 2.88
C ALA A 182 -1.84 6.11 3.19
N LEU A 183 -2.92 5.95 2.43
CA LEU A 183 -4.21 6.51 2.79
C LEU A 183 -4.82 5.66 3.90
N VAL A 184 -5.20 6.30 5.00
CA VAL A 184 -5.83 5.64 6.14
C VAL A 184 -7.24 6.17 6.32
N ASP A 185 -8.14 5.28 6.71
CA ASP A 185 -9.49 5.64 7.14
C ASP A 185 -9.49 5.70 8.66
N GLN A 186 -9.59 6.91 9.21
CA GLN A 186 -9.55 7.13 10.66
C GLN A 186 -10.61 6.34 11.44
N TYR A 187 -11.74 5.99 10.81
CA TYR A 187 -12.81 5.25 11.47
C TYR A 187 -12.56 3.75 11.51
N LYS A 188 -11.52 3.27 10.81
CA LYS A 188 -11.11 1.86 10.75
C LYS A 188 -9.81 1.58 11.50
N LEU A 189 -9.20 2.61 12.08
CA LEU A 189 -8.03 2.52 12.96
C LEU A 189 -8.46 2.46 14.43
#